data_AF-A0AAW1XI52-F1
#
_entry.id   AF-A0AAW1XI52-F1
#
_cell.length_a   1.000
_cell.length_b   1.000
_cell.length_c   1.000
_cell.angle_alpha   90.00
_cell.angle_beta   90.00
_cell.angle_gamma   90.00
#
_symmetry.space_group_name_H-M   'P 1'
#
loop_
_entity.id
_entity.type
_entity.pdbx_description
1 polymer ?
#
loop_
_entity_poly.entity_id
_entity_poly.type
_entity_poly.pdbx_seq_one_letter_code
_entity_poly.pdbx_strand_id
1 'polypeptide(L)'
;MAEKSGINVRVVTSSGDGGDQIHIGEEKEEEALKKMISGHPLYELLVENHTNCLKVCMGGERGGDGIGTTTRSTGVSKDNANIKKALANPSSSDLDQFMEAYCNALNKLKEGMEDPLKETSSFINSVRAQLEELTRDSNKIKQTEPN
;
A
#
# COMPACT_ATOMS: atom_id res chain seq x y z
N MET A 1 38.82 -11.26 -48.96
CA MET A 1 39.76 -10.18 -48.56
C MET A 1 39.09 -9.40 -47.46
N ALA A 2 39.70 -9.37 -46.27
CA ALA A 2 39.13 -8.78 -45.05
C ALA A 2 39.81 -7.44 -44.80
N GLU A 3 39.04 -6.35 -44.72
CA GLU A 3 39.53 -5.06 -44.24
C GLU A 3 38.99 -4.81 -42.82
N LYS A 4 39.92 -4.73 -41.88
CA LYS A 4 39.67 -4.53 -40.45
C LYS A 4 39.52 -3.04 -40.17
N SER A 5 38.32 -2.59 -39.79
CA SER A 5 38.12 -1.27 -39.21
C SER A 5 38.42 -1.33 -37.71
N GLY A 6 39.50 -0.67 -37.29
CA GLY A 6 39.99 -0.67 -35.91
C GLY A 6 39.27 0.35 -35.02
N ILE A 7 38.77 -0.11 -33.88
CA ILE A 7 38.18 0.71 -32.83
C ILE A 7 39.30 1.15 -31.88
N ASN A 8 39.51 2.46 -31.71
CA ASN A 8 40.40 3.00 -30.67
C ASN A 8 39.58 3.34 -29.42
N VAL A 9 39.63 2.46 -28.41
CA VAL A 9 39.13 2.76 -27.05
C VAL A 9 40.22 3.48 -26.28
N ARG A 10 40.00 4.76 -25.97
CA ARG A 10 40.83 5.52 -25.03
C ARG A 10 40.23 5.38 -23.63
N VAL A 11 40.82 4.54 -22.80
CA VAL A 11 40.53 4.50 -21.36
C VAL A 11 41.25 5.68 -20.70
N VAL A 12 40.50 6.68 -20.26
CA VAL A 12 40.97 7.66 -19.27
C VAL A 12 40.39 7.22 -17.93
N THR A 13 41.23 6.65 -17.08
CA THR A 13 40.96 6.58 -15.64
C THR A 13 41.66 7.77 -15.01
N SER A 14 40.88 8.74 -14.53
CA SER A 14 41.37 9.73 -13.59
C SER A 14 40.73 9.43 -12.24
N SER A 15 41.56 8.85 -11.38
CA SER A 15 41.32 8.67 -9.96
C SER A 15 41.16 10.02 -9.25
N GLY A 16 40.25 10.04 -8.28
CA GLY A 16 40.29 10.91 -7.10
C GLY A 16 39.61 12.26 -7.24
N ASP A 17 38.48 12.44 -6.56
CA ASP A 17 38.42 13.39 -5.44
C ASP A 17 37.14 13.17 -4.62
N GLY A 18 37.27 13.22 -3.29
CA GLY A 18 36.14 13.16 -2.37
C GLY A 18 35.43 14.51 -2.35
N GLY A 19 34.17 14.53 -2.74
CA GLY A 19 33.30 15.70 -2.62
C GLY A 19 32.08 15.33 -1.78
N ASP A 20 31.98 15.94 -0.61
CA ASP A 20 30.79 15.98 0.23
C ASP A 20 29.67 16.64 -0.58
N GLN A 21 28.82 15.82 -1.20
CA GLN A 21 27.71 16.27 -2.03
C GLN A 21 26.65 16.84 -1.08
N ILE A 22 26.66 18.15 -0.92
CA ILE A 22 25.61 18.97 -0.28
C ILE A 22 24.19 18.51 -0.67
N HIS A 23 23.61 17.64 0.17
CA HIS A 23 22.24 17.11 0.09
C HIS A 23 21.19 18.08 0.66
N ILE A 24 21.58 19.33 0.94
CA ILE A 24 20.77 20.33 1.67
C ILE A 24 19.63 20.91 0.80
N GLY A 25 19.68 20.73 -0.52
CA GLY A 25 18.63 21.20 -1.44
C GLY A 25 17.38 20.31 -1.47
N GLU A 26 17.57 18.99 -1.51
CA GLU A 26 16.49 18.01 -1.70
C GLU A 26 15.64 17.86 -0.43
N GLU A 27 16.26 17.89 0.76
CA GLU A 27 15.56 17.81 2.05
C GLU A 27 14.60 19.00 2.25
N LYS A 28 15.02 20.21 1.87
CA LYS A 28 14.19 21.42 1.98
C LYS A 28 13.00 21.42 1.02
N GLU A 29 13.18 20.86 -0.17
CA GLU A 29 12.11 20.69 -1.14
C GLU A 29 11.10 19.65 -0.64
N GLU A 30 11.57 18.53 -0.08
CA GLU A 30 10.72 17.50 0.53
C GLU A 30 9.89 18.07 1.69
N GLU A 31 10.50 18.85 2.59
CA GLU A 31 9.78 19.50 3.69
C GLU A 31 8.72 20.50 3.20
N ALA A 32 9.05 21.29 2.16
CA ALA A 32 8.10 22.22 1.56
C ALA A 32 6.91 21.48 0.92
N LEU A 33 7.16 20.36 0.24
CA LEU A 33 6.13 19.50 -0.34
C LEU A 33 5.26 18.86 0.75
N LYS A 34 5.86 18.31 1.80
CA LYS A 34 5.10 17.77 2.96
C LYS A 34 4.23 18.83 3.59
N LYS A 35 4.74 20.05 3.77
CA LYS A 35 3.96 21.17 4.32
C LYS A 35 2.81 21.56 3.40
N MET A 36 3.02 21.55 2.08
CA MET A 36 1.99 21.84 1.09
C MET A 36 0.87 20.78 1.10
N ILE A 37 1.25 19.50 1.13
CA ILE A 37 0.32 18.37 1.20
C ILE A 37 -0.45 18.38 2.53
N SER A 38 0.25 18.51 3.65
CA SER A 38 -0.36 18.49 5.00
C SER A 38 -1.22 19.72 5.31
N GLY A 39 -0.92 20.87 4.70
CA GLY A 39 -1.73 22.09 4.81
C GLY A 39 -2.95 22.11 3.89
N HIS A 40 -3.18 21.07 3.09
CA HIS A 40 -4.28 21.02 2.13
C HIS A 40 -5.63 20.73 2.83
N PRO A 41 -6.73 21.43 2.50
CA PRO A 41 -8.04 21.24 3.16
C PRO A 41 -8.58 19.81 3.11
N LEU A 42 -8.24 19.05 2.06
CA LEU A 42 -8.67 17.64 1.91
C LEU A 42 -7.74 16.63 2.59
N TYR A 43 -6.60 17.05 3.16
CA TYR A 43 -5.62 16.12 3.70
C TYR A 43 -6.17 15.29 4.86
N GLU A 44 -6.89 15.93 5.79
CA GLU A 44 -7.51 15.25 6.93
C GLU A 44 -8.53 14.21 6.47
N LEU A 45 -9.40 14.57 5.52
CA LEU A 45 -10.40 13.68 4.92
C LEU A 45 -9.74 12.49 4.21
N LEU A 46 -8.63 12.73 3.51
CA LEU A 46 -7.87 11.69 2.84
C LEU A 46 -7.33 10.66 3.83
N VAL A 47 -6.75 11.12 4.94
CA VAL A 47 -6.22 10.25 6.01
C VAL A 47 -7.36 9.45 6.67
N GLU A 48 -8.51 10.08 6.90
CA GLU A 48 -9.69 9.40 7.44
C GLU A 48 -10.18 8.29 6.49
N ASN A 49 -10.38 8.62 5.20
CA ASN A 49 -10.82 7.64 4.20
C ASN A 49 -9.82 6.48 4.07
N HIS A 50 -8.53 6.78 4.11
CA HIS A 50 -7.48 5.76 4.07
C HIS A 50 -7.58 4.83 5.28
N THR A 51 -7.75 5.40 6.47
CA THR A 51 -7.90 4.65 7.72
C THR A 51 -9.16 3.77 7.70
N ASN A 52 -10.28 4.30 7.22
CA ASN A 52 -11.53 3.56 7.11
C ASN A 52 -11.45 2.42 6.09
N CYS A 53 -10.77 2.64 4.96
CA CYS A 53 -10.48 1.59 3.99
C CYS A 53 -9.65 0.45 4.63
N LEU A 54 -8.60 0.79 5.38
CA LEU A 54 -7.79 -0.22 6.09
C LEU A 54 -8.61 -1.02 7.11
N LYS A 55 -9.50 -0.37 7.89
CA LYS A 55 -10.36 -1.07 8.85
C LYS A 55 -11.22 -2.15 8.20
N VAL A 56 -11.83 -1.83 7.04
CA VAL A 56 -12.63 -2.79 6.26
C VAL A 56 -11.73 -3.91 5.75
N CYS A 57 -10.62 -3.59 5.11
CA CYS A 57 -9.71 -4.56 4.51
C CYS A 57 -9.02 -5.49 5.51
N MET A 58 -8.79 -5.02 6.75
CA MET A 58 -8.08 -5.77 7.80
C MET A 58 -9.02 -6.51 8.75
N GLY A 59 -10.34 -6.48 8.53
CA GLY A 59 -11.32 -7.21 9.35
C GLY A 59 -11.41 -6.72 10.80
N GLY A 60 -11.17 -5.43 11.04
CA GLY A 60 -10.94 -4.83 12.36
C GLY A 60 -12.13 -4.74 13.32
N GLU A 61 -13.17 -5.56 13.17
CA GLU A 61 -14.38 -5.48 14.01
C GLU A 61 -14.40 -6.45 15.20
N ARG A 62 -13.37 -7.29 15.40
CA ARG A 62 -13.29 -8.12 16.62
C ARG A 62 -11.88 -8.13 17.22
N GLY A 63 -11.65 -7.23 18.17
CA GLY A 63 -10.70 -7.40 19.26
C GLY A 63 -9.24 -7.36 18.86
N GLY A 64 -8.67 -6.16 18.86
CA GLY A 64 -7.23 -5.97 18.69
C GLY A 64 -6.84 -4.54 19.06
N ASP A 65 -6.88 -4.25 20.35
CA ASP A 65 -6.15 -3.14 20.94
C ASP A 65 -4.67 -3.28 20.53
N GLY A 66 -4.19 -2.42 19.64
CA GLY A 66 -2.81 -2.43 19.15
C GLY A 66 -2.59 -2.86 17.69
N ILE A 67 -3.20 -2.16 16.74
CA ILE A 67 -2.55 -1.98 15.42
C ILE A 67 -1.61 -0.78 15.55
N GLY A 68 -0.39 -1.08 16.01
CA GLY A 68 0.75 -0.25 15.72
C GLY A 68 0.87 -0.13 14.20
N THR A 69 0.91 1.10 13.73
CA THR A 69 1.12 1.49 12.33
C THR A 69 2.47 0.96 11.82
N THR A 70 2.56 -0.34 11.51
CA THR A 70 3.67 -0.87 10.70
C THR A 70 3.26 -0.80 9.25
N THR A 71 3.34 0.40 8.68
CA THR A 71 3.43 0.61 7.23
C THR A 71 4.71 -0.08 6.72
N ARG A 72 4.65 -1.40 6.51
CA ARG A 72 5.68 -2.11 5.76
C ARG A 72 5.42 -1.81 4.28
N SER A 73 6.15 -0.80 3.79
CA SER A 73 6.25 -0.46 2.37
C SER A 73 6.59 -1.72 1.56
N THR A 74 5.63 -2.20 0.76
CA THR A 74 5.87 -3.24 -0.24
C THR A 74 6.03 -2.56 -1.59
N GLY A 75 7.17 -2.84 -2.24
CA GLY A 75 7.70 -2.09 -3.37
C GLY A 75 6.73 -1.91 -4.54
N VAL A 76 6.51 -0.63 -4.87
CA VAL A 76 5.90 -0.21 -6.13
C VAL A 76 7.01 -0.19 -7.19
N SER A 77 7.01 -1.19 -8.06
CA SER A 77 7.92 -1.25 -9.19
C SER A 77 7.50 -0.25 -10.27
N LYS A 78 8.40 0.69 -10.56
CA LYS A 78 8.66 1.34 -11.87
C LYS A 78 7.48 1.97 -12.62
N ASP A 79 6.96 3.07 -12.09
CA ASP A 79 6.37 4.18 -12.89
C ASP A 79 6.82 5.55 -12.35
N ASN A 80 8.07 5.64 -11.89
CA ASN A 80 8.61 6.80 -11.16
C ASN A 80 8.93 8.02 -12.03
N ALA A 81 9.06 7.88 -13.36
CA ALA A 81 9.54 8.98 -14.21
C ALA A 81 8.48 10.10 -14.38
N ASN A 82 7.20 9.72 -14.50
CA ASN A 82 6.11 10.68 -14.69
C ASN A 82 5.72 11.36 -13.37
N ILE A 83 5.75 10.62 -12.26
CA ILE A 83 5.48 11.15 -10.91
C ILE A 83 6.55 12.18 -10.51
N LYS A 84 7.84 11.88 -10.76
CA LYS A 84 8.94 12.82 -10.45
C LYS A 84 8.82 14.14 -11.21
N LYS A 85 8.32 14.10 -12.45
CA LYS A 85 8.12 15.30 -13.28
C LYS A 85 6.94 16.15 -12.81
N ALA A 86 5.85 15.52 -12.35
CA ALA A 86 4.71 16.23 -11.76
C ALA A 86 5.05 16.79 -10.35
N LEU A 87 5.94 16.11 -9.61
CA LEU A 87 6.34 16.50 -8.26
C LEU A 87 7.35 17.66 -8.22
N ALA A 88 8.06 17.92 -9.32
CA ALA A 88 9.02 19.03 -9.40
C ALA A 88 8.35 20.42 -9.35
N ASN A 89 7.07 20.52 -9.72
CA ASN A 89 6.29 21.76 -9.65
C ASN A 89 4.79 21.45 -9.48
N PRO A 90 4.32 21.04 -8.28
CA PRO A 90 2.89 20.87 -8.06
C PRO A 90 2.24 22.25 -8.13
N SER A 91 1.48 22.51 -9.19
CA SER A 91 0.51 23.58 -9.15
C SER A 91 -0.57 23.19 -8.12
N SER A 92 -1.23 24.17 -7.48
CA SER A 92 -2.31 23.84 -6.53
C SER A 92 -3.36 22.95 -7.19
N SER A 93 -3.65 23.17 -8.49
CA SER A 93 -4.59 22.37 -9.27
C SER A 93 -4.21 20.88 -9.40
N ASP A 94 -2.92 20.55 -9.53
CA ASP A 94 -2.47 19.15 -9.65
C ASP A 94 -2.61 18.43 -8.29
N LEU A 95 -2.30 19.14 -7.21
CA LEU A 95 -2.46 18.61 -5.85
C LEU A 95 -3.94 18.43 -5.50
N ASP A 96 -4.79 19.38 -5.86
CA ASP A 96 -6.25 19.30 -5.68
C ASP A 96 -6.80 18.06 -6.38
N GLN A 97 -6.45 17.87 -7.66
CA GLN A 97 -6.86 16.72 -8.46
C GLN A 97 -6.35 15.40 -7.86
N PHE A 98 -5.11 15.37 -7.37
CA PHE A 98 -4.56 14.20 -6.70
C PHE A 98 -5.35 13.85 -5.43
N MET A 99 -5.61 14.84 -4.58
CA MET A 99 -6.34 14.65 -3.31
C MET A 99 -7.74 14.09 -3.57
N GLU A 100 -8.47 14.63 -4.54
CA GLU A 100 -9.80 14.15 -4.93
C GLU A 100 -9.76 12.74 -5.53
N ALA A 101 -8.85 12.49 -6.47
CA ALA A 101 -8.72 11.20 -7.13
C ALA A 101 -8.37 10.09 -6.12
N TYR A 102 -7.51 10.39 -5.14
CA TYR A 102 -7.12 9.45 -4.11
C TYR A 102 -8.28 9.12 -3.17
N CYS A 103 -9.00 10.13 -2.66
CA CYS A 103 -10.22 9.92 -1.87
C CYS A 103 -11.23 9.05 -2.62
N ASN A 104 -11.47 9.34 -3.90
CA ASN A 104 -12.38 8.56 -4.74
C ASN A 104 -11.92 7.11 -4.93
N ALA A 105 -10.62 6.88 -5.12
CA ALA A 105 -10.07 5.54 -5.25
C ALA A 105 -10.23 4.72 -3.95
N LEU A 106 -9.99 5.35 -2.79
CA LEU A 106 -10.18 4.70 -1.48
C LEU A 106 -11.63 4.31 -1.22
N ASN A 107 -12.59 5.18 -1.56
CA ASN A 107 -14.01 4.89 -1.39
C ASN A 107 -14.44 3.72 -2.28
N LYS A 108 -14.03 3.72 -3.55
CA LYS A 108 -14.29 2.59 -4.46
C LYS A 108 -13.67 1.29 -3.97
N LEU A 109 -12.45 1.34 -3.44
CA LEU A 109 -11.80 0.17 -2.87
C LEU A 109 -12.55 -0.34 -1.65
N LYS A 110 -12.96 0.55 -0.73
CA LYS A 110 -13.76 0.20 0.45
C LYS A 110 -15.06 -0.50 0.04
N GLU A 111 -15.83 0.12 -0.85
CA GLU A 111 -17.12 -0.43 -1.34
C GLU A 111 -16.91 -1.79 -2.02
N GLY A 112 -15.88 -1.92 -2.87
CA GLY A 112 -15.59 -3.17 -3.57
C GLY A 112 -15.09 -4.30 -2.66
N MET A 113 -14.59 -4.00 -1.45
CA MET A 113 -14.07 -4.99 -0.51
C MET A 113 -15.07 -5.41 0.57
N GLU A 114 -16.07 -4.57 0.85
CA GLU A 114 -17.02 -4.80 1.95
C GLU A 114 -17.84 -6.09 1.75
N ASP A 115 -18.41 -6.28 0.56
CA ASP A 115 -19.23 -7.47 0.24
C ASP A 115 -18.41 -8.77 0.18
N PRO A 116 -17.27 -8.86 -0.55
CA PRO A 116 -16.47 -10.09 -0.60
C PRO A 116 -15.95 -10.54 0.77
N LEU A 117 -15.56 -9.61 1.63
CA LEU A 117 -15.07 -9.94 2.98
C LEU A 117 -16.19 -10.47 3.86
N LYS A 118 -17.37 -9.84 3.79
CA LYS A 118 -18.56 -10.30 4.51
C LYS A 118 -19.01 -11.67 4.04
N GLU A 119 -19.06 -11.90 2.73
CA GLU A 119 -19.42 -13.19 2.14
C GLU A 119 -18.44 -14.29 2.57
N THR A 120 -17.14 -14.03 2.50
CA THR A 120 -16.11 -14.98 2.92
C THR A 120 -16.22 -15.33 4.40
N SER A 121 -16.43 -14.32 5.26
CA SER A 121 -16.63 -14.55 6.71
C SER A 121 -17.87 -15.39 6.99
N SER A 122 -18.98 -15.08 6.31
CA SER A 122 -20.22 -15.86 6.39
C SER A 122 -20.02 -17.31 5.96
N PHE A 123 -19.34 -17.52 4.82
CA PHE A 123 -19.02 -18.85 4.31
C PHE A 123 -18.18 -19.66 5.30
N ILE A 124 -17.09 -19.09 5.83
CA ILE A 124 -16.23 -19.76 6.82
C ILE A 124 -17.01 -20.13 8.08
N ASN A 125 -17.85 -19.22 8.59
CA ASN A 125 -18.67 -19.48 9.78
C ASN A 125 -19.70 -20.59 9.53
N SER A 126 -20.32 -20.62 8.35
CA SER A 126 -21.23 -21.69 7.94
C SER A 126 -20.53 -23.05 7.90
N VAL A 127 -19.34 -23.12 7.29
CA VAL A 127 -18.55 -24.36 7.23
C VAL A 127 -18.13 -24.81 8.63
N ARG A 128 -17.71 -23.87 9.50
CA ARG A 128 -17.37 -24.19 10.89
C ARG A 128 -18.57 -24.79 11.64
N ALA A 129 -19.75 -24.19 11.52
CA ALA A 129 -20.96 -24.69 12.17
C ALA A 129 -21.33 -26.11 11.72
N GLN A 130 -21.21 -26.41 10.42
CA GLN A 130 -21.45 -27.76 9.88
C GLN A 130 -20.45 -28.79 10.45
N LEU A 131 -19.17 -28.43 10.59
CA LEU A 131 -18.16 -29.32 11.16
C LEU A 131 -18.40 -29.59 12.66
N GLU A 132 -18.85 -28.57 13.41
CA GLU A 132 -19.21 -28.70 14.82
C GLU A 132 -20.42 -29.63 15.01
N GLU A 133 -21.43 -29.52 14.14
CA GLU A 133 -22.60 -30.40 14.14
C GLU A 133 -22.22 -31.86 13.90
N LEU A 134 -21.44 -32.15 12.85
CA LEU A 134 -20.95 -33.50 12.54
C LEU A 134 -20.16 -34.14 13.69
N THR A 135 -19.34 -33.34 14.37
CA THR A 135 -18.56 -33.79 15.53
C THR A 135 -19.48 -34.13 16.70
N ARG A 136 -20.50 -33.31 16.94
CA ARG A 136 -21.47 -33.51 18.02
C ARG A 136 -22.33 -34.76 17.80
N ASP A 137 -22.75 -35.00 16.57
CA ASP A 137 -23.54 -36.18 16.20
C ASP A 137 -22.71 -37.46 16.29
N SER A 138 -21.45 -37.42 15.86
CA SER A 138 -20.50 -38.53 16.03
C SER A 138 -20.31 -38.91 17.50
N ASN A 139 -20.27 -37.93 18.40
CA ASN A 139 -20.15 -38.17 19.84
C ASN A 139 -21.42 -38.74 20.47
N LYS A 140 -22.61 -38.41 19.94
CA LYS A 140 -23.88 -39.03 20.37
C LYS A 140 -23.92 -40.52 20.02
N ILE A 141 -23.46 -40.89 18.83
CA ILE A 141 -23.46 -42.29 18.36
C ILE A 141 -22.59 -43.18 19.27
N LYS A 142 -21.46 -42.67 19.78
CA LYS A 142 -20.57 -43.42 20.70
C LYS A 142 -21.12 -43.61 22.12
N GLN A 143 -22.16 -42.87 22.52
CA GLN A 143 -22.78 -43.00 23.85
C GLN A 143 -24.01 -43.93 23.87
N THR A 144 -24.47 -44.38 22.70
CA THR A 144 -25.64 -45.25 22.56
C THR A 144 -25.30 -46.73 22.29
N GLU A 145 -24.05 -47.17 22.48
CA GLU A 145 -23.78 -48.61 22.57
C GLU A 145 -24.25 -49.13 23.95
N PRO A 146 -25.27 -50.01 24.00
CA PRO A 146 -25.67 -50.65 25.24
C PRO A 146 -24.59 -51.66 25.67
N ASN A 147 -24.22 -51.60 26.95
CA ASN A 147 -23.51 -52.66 27.67
C ASN A 147 -24.43 -53.89 27.84
#